data_AF-Q3B797-F1
#
_entry.id   AF-Q3B797-F1
#
_cell.length_a   1.000
_cell.length_b   1.000
_cell.length_c   1.000
_cell.angle_alpha   90.00
_cell.angle_beta   90.00
_cell.angle_gamma   90.00
#
_symmetry.space_group_name_H-M   'P 1'
#
loop_
_entity.id
_entity.type
_entity.pdbx_description
1 polymer ?
#
loop_
_entity_poly.entity_id
_entity_poly.type
_entity_poly.pdbx_seq_one_letter_code
_entity_poly.pdbx_strand_id
1 'polypeptide(L)'
;MTTEQRRSLQAFQDYIRKTLDPTYILSYMAPWFREEEVQYIQAEKNNKGPMEAATLFLKFLLELQEEGWFRGFLDALDHAGYSGLYEAIESWDFKKIEKLEEYRLLLKRLQPEFKTRIIPTDIISDLSECLINQECEEILQICSTKGMMAGAEKLVECLLRSDKENWPKTLKLALEKERNKFSELWIVEKGIKDVETEDLEDKMETSDIQIFYQEDPECQNLSENSCPPSEVSDTNLYSPFKPKKKKKKKK
;
A
#
# COMPACT_ATOMS: atom_id res chain seq x y z
N MET A 1 -26.17 -17.76 7.48
CA MET A 1 -25.12 -16.72 7.65
C MET A 1 -24.44 -16.48 6.30
N THR A 2 -25.12 -15.83 5.35
CA THR A 2 -24.58 -15.56 3.99
C THR A 2 -24.82 -14.11 3.56
N THR A 3 -25.89 -13.49 4.06
CA THR A 3 -26.26 -12.11 3.72
C THR A 3 -25.30 -11.06 4.30
N GLU A 4 -24.81 -11.25 5.52
CA GLU A 4 -23.83 -10.35 6.15
C GLU A 4 -22.49 -10.40 5.41
N GLN A 5 -21.95 -11.60 5.18
CA GLN A 5 -20.71 -11.80 4.40
C GLN A 5 -20.79 -11.15 3.01
N ARG A 6 -21.92 -11.31 2.31
CA ARG A 6 -22.14 -10.67 1.00
C ARG A 6 -22.15 -9.14 1.10
N ARG A 7 -22.89 -8.57 2.07
CA ARG A 7 -22.93 -7.11 2.26
C ARG A 7 -21.55 -6.55 2.62
N SER A 8 -20.81 -7.24 3.48
CA SER A 8 -19.49 -6.81 3.88
C SER A 8 -18.49 -6.92 2.72
N LEU A 9 -18.50 -8.01 1.94
CA LEU A 9 -17.69 -8.12 0.71
C LEU A 9 -18.02 -7.02 -0.29
N GLN A 10 -19.30 -6.67 -0.46
CA GLN A 10 -19.72 -5.56 -1.32
C GLN A 10 -19.19 -4.21 -0.81
N ALA A 11 -19.20 -3.98 0.50
CA ALA A 11 -18.68 -2.75 1.09
C ALA A 11 -17.17 -2.56 0.84
N PHE A 12 -16.40 -3.65 0.83
CA PHE A 12 -14.95 -3.64 0.60
C PHE A 12 -14.53 -4.07 -0.81
N GLN A 13 -15.47 -4.13 -1.76
CA GLN A 13 -15.22 -4.66 -3.10
C GLN A 13 -14.08 -3.94 -3.84
N ASP A 14 -13.87 -2.66 -3.56
CA ASP A 14 -12.85 -1.85 -4.23
C ASP A 14 -11.44 -2.28 -3.82
N TYR A 15 -11.23 -2.67 -2.56
CA TYR A 15 -9.95 -3.23 -2.12
C TYR A 15 -9.65 -4.56 -2.80
N ILE A 16 -10.66 -5.42 -2.89
CA ILE A 16 -10.53 -6.73 -3.55
C ILE A 16 -10.22 -6.53 -5.03
N ARG A 17 -10.98 -5.68 -5.75
CA ARG A 17 -10.76 -5.40 -7.18
C ARG A 17 -9.39 -4.83 -7.51
N LYS A 18 -8.83 -3.99 -6.64
CA LYS A 18 -7.50 -3.40 -6.84
C LYS A 18 -6.35 -4.38 -6.56
N THR A 19 -6.61 -5.45 -5.80
CA THR A 19 -5.59 -6.37 -5.31
C THR A 19 -5.64 -7.69 -6.08
N LEU A 20 -6.78 -8.39 -6.01
CA LEU A 20 -6.95 -9.77 -6.47
C LEU A 20 -6.85 -9.91 -7.99
N ASP A 21 -5.99 -10.80 -8.47
CA ASP A 21 -6.13 -11.43 -9.79
C ASP A 21 -6.88 -12.74 -9.62
N PRO A 22 -8.12 -12.85 -10.11
CA PRO A 22 -8.89 -14.05 -9.89
C PRO A 22 -8.25 -15.26 -10.56
N THR A 23 -7.45 -15.08 -11.63
CA THR A 23 -6.88 -16.21 -12.38
C THR A 23 -5.94 -17.08 -11.54
N TYR A 24 -5.36 -16.53 -10.47
CA TYR A 24 -4.48 -17.26 -9.56
C TYR A 24 -5.24 -18.09 -8.51
N ILE A 25 -6.54 -17.83 -8.32
CA ILE A 25 -7.39 -18.58 -7.37
C ILE A 25 -8.46 -19.45 -8.03
N LEU A 26 -8.66 -19.33 -9.36
CA LEU A 26 -9.72 -20.06 -10.07
C LEU A 26 -9.60 -21.58 -9.92
N SER A 27 -8.39 -22.14 -9.84
CA SER A 27 -8.18 -23.58 -9.64
C SER A 27 -8.73 -24.07 -8.29
N TYR A 28 -8.60 -23.28 -7.24
CA TYR A 28 -9.14 -23.59 -5.91
C TYR A 28 -10.66 -23.37 -5.84
N MET A 29 -11.18 -22.44 -6.64
CA MET A 29 -12.61 -22.10 -6.69
C MET A 29 -13.42 -22.97 -7.65
N ALA A 30 -12.77 -23.87 -8.39
CA ALA A 30 -13.40 -24.78 -9.36
C ALA A 30 -14.58 -25.62 -8.81
N PRO A 31 -14.60 -26.05 -7.52
CA PRO A 31 -15.76 -26.75 -6.98
C PRO A 31 -17.04 -25.91 -6.90
N TRP A 32 -16.92 -24.58 -6.81
CA TRP A 32 -18.07 -23.67 -6.64
C TRP A 32 -18.47 -22.95 -7.93
N PHE A 33 -17.55 -22.76 -8.89
CA PHE A 33 -17.85 -22.12 -10.16
C PHE A 33 -18.09 -23.12 -11.28
N ARG A 34 -19.02 -22.77 -12.17
CA ARG A 34 -19.22 -23.51 -13.42
C ARG A 34 -18.05 -23.26 -14.37
N GLU A 35 -17.72 -24.25 -15.20
CA GLU A 35 -16.63 -24.12 -16.19
C GLU A 35 -16.81 -22.91 -17.10
N GLU A 36 -18.04 -22.59 -17.49
CA GLU A 36 -18.39 -21.43 -18.31
C GLU A 36 -18.06 -20.10 -17.60
N GLU A 37 -18.31 -20.01 -16.28
CA GLU A 37 -18.01 -18.82 -15.47
C GLU A 37 -16.50 -18.63 -15.33
N VAL A 38 -15.77 -19.72 -15.09
CA VAL A 38 -14.30 -19.73 -15.02
C VAL A 38 -13.70 -19.24 -16.34
N GLN A 39 -14.15 -19.78 -17.47
CA GLN A 39 -13.69 -19.36 -18.80
C GLN A 39 -14.02 -17.89 -19.06
N TYR A 40 -15.19 -17.42 -18.62
CA TYR A 40 -15.58 -16.04 -18.81
C TYR A 40 -14.71 -15.08 -17.99
N ILE A 41 -14.37 -15.42 -16.73
CA ILE A 41 -13.43 -14.65 -15.92
C ILE A 41 -12.04 -14.58 -16.58
N GLN A 42 -11.54 -15.71 -17.10
CA GLN A 42 -10.25 -15.74 -17.80
C GLN A 42 -10.26 -14.88 -19.07
N ALA A 43 -11.35 -14.93 -19.85
CA ALA A 43 -11.52 -14.09 -21.03
C ALA A 43 -11.56 -12.60 -20.65
N GLU A 44 -12.26 -12.24 -19.58
CA GLU A 44 -12.33 -10.86 -19.09
C GLU A 44 -10.96 -10.34 -18.67
N LYS A 45 -10.14 -11.18 -18.00
CA LYS A 45 -8.74 -10.84 -17.66
C LYS A 45 -7.90 -10.56 -18.90
N ASN A 46 -8.03 -11.38 -19.94
CA ASN A 46 -7.27 -11.23 -21.17
C ASN A 46 -7.71 -10.00 -21.99
N ASN A 47 -9.00 -9.66 -21.95
CA ASN A 47 -9.57 -8.59 -22.77
C ASN A 47 -9.48 -7.21 -22.11
N LYS A 48 -9.71 -7.13 -20.79
CA LYS A 48 -9.84 -5.86 -20.06
C LYS A 48 -8.90 -5.73 -18.86
N GLY A 49 -8.17 -6.79 -18.56
CA GLY A 49 -7.18 -6.79 -17.48
C GLY A 49 -7.74 -7.32 -16.16
N PRO A 50 -6.85 -7.49 -15.16
CA PRO A 50 -7.18 -8.20 -13.93
C PRO A 50 -8.25 -7.54 -13.06
N MET A 51 -8.31 -6.21 -13.04
CA MET A 51 -9.28 -5.46 -12.23
C MET A 51 -10.72 -5.72 -12.68
N GLU A 52 -10.96 -5.76 -14.00
CA GLU A 52 -12.30 -6.06 -14.55
C GLU A 52 -12.66 -7.53 -14.35
N ALA A 53 -11.68 -8.43 -14.48
CA ALA A 53 -11.86 -9.84 -14.12
C ALA A 53 -12.23 -10.01 -12.64
N ALA A 54 -11.61 -9.26 -11.73
CA ALA A 54 -11.94 -9.28 -10.31
C ALA A 54 -13.36 -8.76 -10.03
N THR A 55 -13.81 -7.73 -10.77
CA THR A 55 -15.20 -7.26 -10.72
C THR A 55 -16.18 -8.38 -11.11
N LEU A 56 -15.90 -9.09 -12.21
CA LEU A 56 -16.74 -10.19 -12.69
C LEU A 56 -16.71 -11.39 -11.73
N PHE A 57 -15.53 -11.75 -11.23
CA PHE A 57 -15.35 -12.78 -10.22
C PHE A 57 -16.19 -12.50 -8.96
N LEU A 58 -16.12 -11.27 -8.42
CA LEU A 58 -16.91 -10.90 -7.25
C LEU A 58 -18.42 -10.98 -7.50
N LYS A 59 -18.86 -10.62 -8.71
CA LYS A 59 -20.27 -10.76 -9.09
C LYS A 59 -20.72 -12.22 -8.97
N PHE A 60 -19.99 -13.16 -9.59
CA PHE A 60 -20.33 -14.58 -9.50
C PHE A 60 -20.20 -15.12 -8.08
N LEU A 61 -19.16 -14.72 -7.35
CA LEU A 61 -18.95 -15.13 -5.96
C LEU A 61 -20.15 -14.78 -5.07
N LEU A 62 -20.74 -13.59 -5.24
CA LEU A 62 -21.89 -13.12 -4.47
C LEU A 62 -23.21 -13.80 -4.86
N GLU A 63 -23.25 -14.47 -6.02
CA GLU A 63 -24.39 -15.24 -6.51
C GLU A 63 -24.40 -16.68 -5.98
N LEU A 64 -23.26 -17.20 -5.50
CA LEU A 64 -23.12 -18.57 -4.97
C LEU A 64 -24.01 -18.84 -3.75
N GLN A 65 -24.73 -19.97 -3.78
CA GLN A 65 -25.68 -20.35 -2.71
C GLN A 65 -25.23 -21.58 -1.91
N GLU A 66 -24.25 -22.33 -2.41
CA GLU A 66 -23.75 -23.56 -1.80
C GLU A 66 -23.08 -23.29 -0.45
N GLU A 67 -23.15 -24.24 0.48
CA GLU A 67 -22.50 -24.08 1.78
C GLU A 67 -20.97 -24.01 1.66
N GLY A 68 -20.34 -23.27 2.56
CA GLY A 68 -18.88 -23.20 2.63
C GLY A 68 -18.19 -22.32 1.57
N TRP A 69 -18.91 -21.74 0.61
CA TRP A 69 -18.31 -20.90 -0.45
C TRP A 69 -17.39 -19.79 0.08
N PHE A 70 -17.80 -19.12 1.17
CA PHE A 70 -17.02 -18.03 1.74
C PHE A 70 -15.73 -18.53 2.39
N ARG A 71 -15.78 -19.68 3.07
CA ARG A 71 -14.58 -20.29 3.66
C ARG A 71 -13.66 -20.83 2.57
N GLY A 72 -14.22 -21.47 1.54
CA GLY A 72 -13.48 -21.91 0.36
C GLY A 72 -12.76 -20.75 -0.34
N PHE A 73 -13.41 -19.59 -0.45
CA PHE A 73 -12.78 -18.37 -0.97
C PHE A 73 -11.62 -17.87 -0.10
N LEU A 74 -11.78 -17.83 1.23
CA LEU A 74 -10.71 -17.46 2.14
C LEU A 74 -9.53 -18.43 2.05
N ASP A 75 -9.80 -19.73 2.07
CA ASP A 75 -8.77 -20.76 1.95
C ASP A 75 -8.07 -20.63 0.57
N ALA A 76 -8.80 -20.36 -0.52
CA ALA A 76 -8.23 -20.12 -1.84
C ALA A 76 -7.30 -18.90 -1.88
N LEU A 77 -7.66 -17.80 -1.21
CA LEU A 77 -6.80 -16.63 -1.09
C LEU A 77 -5.48 -16.98 -0.37
N ASP A 78 -5.58 -17.65 0.78
CA ASP A 78 -4.41 -18.01 1.59
C ASP A 78 -3.46 -18.97 0.82
N HIS A 79 -4.02 -20.02 0.20
CA HIS A 79 -3.22 -20.99 -0.58
C HIS A 79 -2.58 -20.38 -1.84
N ALA A 80 -3.22 -19.39 -2.45
CA ALA A 80 -2.62 -18.67 -3.57
C ALA A 80 -1.58 -17.63 -3.13
N GLY A 81 -1.48 -17.34 -1.83
CA GLY A 81 -0.52 -16.39 -1.28
C GLY A 81 -1.08 -14.99 -1.06
N TYR A 82 -2.39 -14.75 -1.16
CA TYR A 82 -3.05 -13.49 -0.81
C TYR A 82 -3.31 -13.37 0.70
N SER A 83 -2.27 -13.55 1.51
CA SER A 83 -2.39 -13.62 2.97
C SER A 83 -2.84 -12.31 3.63
N GLY A 84 -2.47 -11.15 3.08
CA GLY A 84 -2.92 -9.84 3.58
C GLY A 84 -4.39 -9.57 3.24
N LEU A 85 -4.84 -9.96 2.05
CA LEU A 85 -6.23 -9.86 1.64
C LEU A 85 -7.11 -10.87 2.40
N TYR A 86 -6.62 -12.08 2.63
CA TYR A 86 -7.23 -13.08 3.50
C TYR A 86 -7.45 -12.51 4.91
N GLU A 87 -6.39 -11.99 5.55
CA GLU A 87 -6.46 -11.42 6.90
C GLU A 87 -7.47 -10.26 6.95
N ALA A 88 -7.44 -9.36 5.96
CA ALA A 88 -8.32 -8.21 5.90
C ALA A 88 -9.80 -8.60 5.76
N ILE A 89 -10.12 -9.63 4.98
CA ILE A 89 -11.51 -10.10 4.81
C ILE A 89 -11.98 -10.91 6.02
N GLU A 90 -11.12 -11.73 6.63
CA GLU A 90 -11.46 -12.52 7.82
C GLU A 90 -11.73 -11.62 9.03
N SER A 91 -10.90 -10.59 9.23
CA SER A 91 -11.03 -9.63 10.34
C SER A 91 -11.91 -8.41 10.03
N TRP A 92 -12.27 -8.20 8.76
CA TRP A 92 -12.90 -6.98 8.25
C TRP A 92 -12.11 -5.68 8.54
N ASP A 93 -10.78 -5.77 8.65
CA ASP A 93 -9.88 -4.63 8.84
C ASP A 93 -8.92 -4.45 7.64
N PHE A 94 -9.16 -3.41 6.84
CA PHE A 94 -8.37 -3.08 5.65
C PHE A 94 -7.30 -2.01 5.90
N LYS A 95 -7.05 -1.59 7.15
CA LYS A 95 -6.09 -0.50 7.45
C LYS A 95 -4.69 -0.78 6.92
N LYS A 96 -4.22 -2.04 6.96
CA LYS A 96 -2.92 -2.43 6.40
C LYS A 96 -2.86 -2.17 4.89
N ILE A 97 -3.90 -2.59 4.16
CA ILE A 97 -4.01 -2.41 2.70
C ILE A 97 -4.19 -0.93 2.33
N GLU A 98 -4.90 -0.15 3.16
CA GLU A 98 -5.09 1.29 2.96
C GLU A 98 -3.78 2.08 3.10
N LYS A 99 -2.96 1.77 4.11
CA LYS A 99 -1.63 2.40 4.27
C LYS A 99 -0.71 2.21 3.06
N LEU A 100 -0.90 1.13 2.29
CA LEU A 100 -0.13 0.87 1.07
C LEU A 100 -0.49 1.82 -0.07
N GLU A 101 -1.64 2.50 -0.02
CA GLU A 101 -2.10 3.36 -1.12
C GLU A 101 -1.14 4.53 -1.37
N GLU A 102 -0.51 5.07 -0.33
CA GLU A 102 0.52 6.11 -0.46
C GLU A 102 1.69 5.62 -1.33
N TYR A 103 2.21 4.43 -1.03
CA TYR A 103 3.31 3.81 -1.77
C TYR A 103 2.90 3.39 -3.18
N ARG A 104 1.65 2.94 -3.37
CA ARG A 104 1.10 2.65 -4.70
C ARG A 104 1.07 3.91 -5.58
N LEU A 105 0.61 5.04 -5.04
CA LEU A 105 0.59 6.31 -5.75
C LEU A 105 2.01 6.80 -6.07
N LEU A 106 2.95 6.66 -5.12
CA LEU A 106 4.35 7.01 -5.33
C LEU A 106 4.98 6.16 -6.46
N LEU A 107 4.83 4.84 -6.40
CA LEU A 107 5.38 3.93 -7.41
C LEU A 107 4.78 4.19 -8.78
N LYS A 108 3.47 4.44 -8.87
CA LYS A 108 2.80 4.79 -10.12
C LYS A 108 3.33 6.11 -10.71
N ARG A 109 3.63 7.10 -9.87
CA ARG A 109 4.25 8.37 -10.31
C ARG A 109 5.69 8.17 -10.78
N LEU A 110 6.45 7.32 -10.11
CA LEU A 110 7.86 7.02 -10.42
C LEU A 110 8.03 5.91 -11.47
N GLN A 111 6.94 5.34 -11.97
CA GLN A 111 6.95 4.23 -12.93
C GLN A 111 7.84 4.48 -14.16
N PRO A 112 7.88 5.68 -14.79
CA PRO A 112 8.81 5.93 -15.90
C PRO A 112 10.28 5.78 -15.52
N GLU A 113 10.64 6.22 -14.31
CA GLU A 113 12.01 6.13 -13.79
C GLU A 113 12.35 4.70 -13.34
N PHE A 114 11.36 4.00 -12.78
CA PHE A 114 11.50 2.60 -12.37
C PHE A 114 11.84 1.72 -13.59
N LYS A 115 11.06 1.85 -14.68
CA LYS A 115 11.26 1.04 -15.90
C LYS A 115 12.62 1.22 -16.55
N THR A 116 13.23 2.41 -16.42
CA THR A 116 14.52 2.71 -17.07
C THR A 116 15.72 2.34 -16.21
N ARG A 117 15.56 2.28 -14.89
CA ARG A 117 16.67 2.05 -13.94
C ARG A 117 16.68 0.68 -13.28
N ILE A 118 15.55 -0.02 -13.25
CA ILE A 118 15.42 -1.30 -12.57
C ILE A 118 15.54 -2.44 -13.57
N ILE A 119 16.38 -3.40 -13.22
CA ILE A 119 16.47 -4.70 -13.87
C ILE A 119 15.71 -5.68 -12.97
N PRO A 120 14.53 -6.19 -13.38
CA PRO A 120 13.68 -7.00 -12.50
C PRO A 120 14.38 -8.27 -12.00
N THR A 121 15.22 -8.90 -12.82
CA THR A 121 15.92 -10.14 -12.48
C THR A 121 16.86 -9.99 -11.29
N ASP A 122 17.29 -8.76 -10.98
CA ASP A 122 18.27 -8.51 -9.91
C ASP A 122 17.57 -8.42 -8.54
N ILE A 123 16.31 -8.00 -8.50
CA ILE A 123 15.57 -7.76 -7.25
C ILE A 123 14.40 -8.71 -7.02
N ILE A 124 13.97 -9.48 -8.03
CA ILE A 124 12.74 -10.29 -7.93
C ILE A 124 12.82 -11.40 -6.89
N SER A 125 14.02 -11.96 -6.65
CA SER A 125 14.21 -12.97 -5.61
C SER A 125 13.96 -12.40 -4.22
N ASP A 126 14.42 -11.17 -3.96
CA ASP A 126 14.20 -10.48 -2.68
C ASP A 126 12.73 -10.02 -2.54
N LEU A 127 12.02 -9.83 -3.65
CA LEU A 127 10.59 -9.45 -3.68
C LEU A 127 9.63 -10.65 -3.72
N SER A 128 10.13 -11.88 -3.74
CA SER A 128 9.30 -13.08 -3.92
C SER A 128 8.21 -13.25 -2.85
N GLU A 129 8.47 -12.82 -1.62
CA GLU A 129 7.47 -12.83 -0.53
C GLU A 129 6.38 -11.77 -0.69
N CYS A 130 6.63 -10.73 -1.49
CA CYS A 130 5.73 -9.62 -1.72
C CYS A 130 4.74 -9.86 -2.88
N LEU A 131 5.06 -10.82 -3.74
CA LEU A 131 4.35 -11.11 -4.98
C LEU A 131 3.75 -12.51 -4.91
N ILE A 132 2.78 -12.79 -5.77
CA ILE A 132 2.29 -14.14 -5.96
C ILE A 132 3.33 -14.93 -6.78
N ASN A 133 3.55 -16.20 -6.47
CA ASN A 133 4.57 -17.03 -7.16
C ASN A 133 4.41 -17.01 -8.69
N GLN A 134 3.16 -17.08 -9.16
CA GLN A 134 2.83 -17.02 -10.59
C GLN A 134 3.16 -15.65 -11.22
N GLU A 135 3.07 -14.55 -10.46
CA GLU A 135 3.49 -13.23 -10.94
C GLU A 135 5.00 -13.17 -11.14
N CYS A 136 5.79 -13.75 -10.22
CA CYS A 136 7.24 -13.82 -10.36
C CYS A 136 7.65 -14.55 -11.64
N GLU A 137 7.04 -15.70 -11.91
CA GLU A 137 7.27 -16.48 -13.13
C GLU A 137 6.87 -15.69 -14.39
N GLU A 138 5.71 -15.02 -14.36
CA GLU A 138 5.23 -14.18 -15.48
C GLU A 138 6.20 -13.02 -15.76
N ILE A 139 6.72 -12.35 -14.72
CA ILE A 139 7.68 -11.26 -14.85
C ILE A 139 8.98 -11.76 -15.47
N LEU A 140 9.56 -12.86 -14.98
CA LEU A 140 10.78 -13.45 -15.54
C LEU A 140 10.61 -13.88 -16.99
N GLN A 141 9.44 -14.43 -17.33
CA GLN A 141 9.10 -14.80 -18.69
C GLN A 141 8.99 -13.56 -19.60
N ILE A 142 8.39 -12.47 -19.12
CA ILE A 142 8.30 -11.20 -19.85
C ILE A 142 9.69 -10.58 -20.03
N CYS A 143 10.54 -10.60 -19.00
CA CYS A 143 11.94 -10.16 -19.10
C CYS A 143 12.66 -10.89 -20.25
N SER A 144 12.46 -12.20 -20.35
CA SER A 144 13.11 -13.05 -21.35
C SER A 144 12.55 -12.88 -22.76
N THR A 145 11.24 -12.65 -22.90
CA THR A 145 10.55 -12.63 -24.21
C THR A 145 10.33 -11.24 -24.78
N LYS A 146 10.13 -10.22 -23.92
CA LYS A 146 9.77 -8.85 -24.30
C LYS A 146 10.80 -7.81 -23.81
N GLY A 147 11.80 -8.24 -23.04
CA GLY A 147 12.89 -7.41 -22.55
C GLY A 147 12.68 -6.85 -21.14
N MET A 148 13.77 -6.37 -20.54
CA MET A 148 13.81 -5.96 -19.13
C MET A 148 12.85 -4.82 -18.79
N MET A 149 12.66 -3.86 -19.71
CA MET A 149 11.75 -2.73 -19.51
C MET A 149 10.28 -3.17 -19.41
N ALA A 150 9.88 -4.13 -20.24
CA ALA A 150 8.53 -4.72 -20.18
C ALA A 150 8.36 -5.56 -18.90
N GLY A 151 9.41 -6.27 -18.47
CA GLY A 151 9.42 -6.96 -17.20
C GLY A 151 9.29 -6.01 -16.01
N ALA A 152 9.98 -4.86 -16.04
CA ALA A 152 9.89 -3.83 -15.01
C ALA A 152 8.50 -3.19 -14.97
N GLU A 153 7.86 -3.02 -16.12
CA GLU A 153 6.45 -2.61 -16.20
C GLU A 153 5.52 -3.62 -15.51
N LYS A 154 5.70 -4.91 -15.78
CA LYS A 154 4.91 -5.95 -15.14
C LYS A 154 5.18 -6.04 -13.63
N LEU A 155 6.44 -5.90 -13.22
CA LEU A 155 6.80 -5.87 -11.80
C LEU A 155 6.10 -4.73 -11.06
N VAL A 156 6.02 -3.54 -11.66
CA VAL A 156 5.24 -2.43 -11.10
C VAL A 156 3.75 -2.79 -11.03
N GLU A 157 3.17 -3.36 -12.09
CA GLU A 157 1.77 -3.78 -12.09
C GLU A 157 1.46 -4.73 -10.92
N CYS A 158 2.31 -5.72 -10.66
CA CYS A 158 2.13 -6.67 -9.55
C CYS A 158 2.37 -6.03 -8.18
N LEU A 159 3.41 -5.21 -8.01
CA LEU A 159 3.66 -4.50 -6.74
C LEU A 159 2.52 -3.56 -6.36
N LEU A 160 1.92 -2.88 -7.33
CA LEU A 160 0.74 -2.02 -7.10
C LEU A 160 -0.46 -2.82 -6.57
N ARG A 161 -0.50 -4.12 -6.82
CA ARG A 161 -1.56 -5.05 -6.41
C ARG A 161 -1.19 -5.88 -5.19
N SER A 162 0.04 -5.80 -4.71
CA SER A 162 0.47 -6.51 -3.52
C SER A 162 -0.37 -6.11 -2.30
N ASP A 163 -0.74 -7.12 -1.53
CA ASP A 163 -1.45 -7.04 -0.26
C ASP A 163 -0.53 -7.13 0.96
N LYS A 164 0.79 -7.29 0.75
CA LYS A 164 1.76 -7.46 1.84
C LYS A 164 2.15 -6.12 2.46
N GLU A 165 1.88 -5.94 3.75
CA GLU A 165 2.14 -4.67 4.45
C GLU A 165 3.61 -4.20 4.34
N ASN A 166 4.56 -5.14 4.25
CA ASN A 166 5.98 -4.86 4.21
C ASN A 166 6.57 -4.61 2.80
N TRP A 167 5.81 -4.78 1.71
CA TRP A 167 6.37 -4.70 0.35
C TRP A 167 7.13 -3.40 0.04
N PRO A 168 6.71 -2.20 0.53
CA PRO A 168 7.47 -0.97 0.27
C PRO A 168 8.86 -1.01 0.91
N LYS A 169 8.96 -1.58 2.12
CA LYS A 169 10.23 -1.73 2.84
C LYS A 169 11.11 -2.78 2.18
N THR A 170 10.53 -3.93 1.80
CA THR A 170 11.25 -4.98 1.09
C THR A 170 11.81 -4.48 -0.25
N LEU A 171 11.02 -3.70 -1.00
CA LEU A 171 11.50 -3.04 -2.22
C LEU A 171 12.68 -2.10 -1.94
N LYS A 172 12.60 -1.29 -0.89
CA LYS A 172 13.71 -0.41 -0.50
C LYS A 172 15.00 -1.20 -0.25
N LEU A 173 14.91 -2.25 0.56
CA LEU A 173 16.06 -3.08 0.92
C LEU A 173 16.66 -3.79 -0.32
N ALA A 174 15.82 -4.31 -1.21
CA ALA A 174 16.27 -4.93 -2.46
C ALA A 174 17.02 -3.92 -3.36
N LEU A 175 16.51 -2.69 -3.46
CA LEU A 175 17.17 -1.63 -4.24
C LEU A 175 18.50 -1.16 -3.64
N GLU A 176 18.59 -1.09 -2.31
CA GLU A 176 19.80 -0.72 -1.59
C GLU A 176 20.89 -1.80 -1.71
N LYS A 177 20.50 -3.07 -1.64
CA LYS A 177 21.38 -4.23 -1.84
C LYS A 177 22.03 -4.18 -3.23
N GLU A 178 21.25 -3.89 -4.27
CA GLU A 178 21.72 -3.70 -5.65
C GLU A 178 22.40 -2.33 -5.89
N ARG A 179 22.55 -1.50 -4.85
CA ARG A 179 23.12 -0.14 -4.93
C ARG A 179 22.49 0.70 -6.04
N ASN A 180 21.18 0.50 -6.28
CA ASN A 180 20.47 1.15 -7.35
C ASN A 180 20.10 2.59 -6.95
N LYS A 181 20.37 3.56 -7.83
CA LYS A 181 20.04 4.98 -7.60
C LYS A 181 18.54 5.26 -7.41
N PHE A 182 17.67 4.35 -7.83
CA PHE A 182 16.24 4.47 -7.58
C PHE A 182 15.90 4.39 -6.08
N SER A 183 16.75 3.76 -5.26
CA SER A 183 16.57 3.73 -3.79
C SER A 183 16.47 5.13 -3.17
N GLU A 184 17.16 6.12 -3.73
CA GLU A 184 17.12 7.53 -3.28
C GLU A 184 15.74 8.17 -3.53
N LEU A 185 15.00 7.71 -4.55
CA LEU A 185 13.66 8.19 -4.87
C LEU A 185 12.57 7.44 -4.08
N TRP A 186 12.92 6.28 -3.52
CA TRP A 186 11.99 5.39 -2.81
C TRP A 186 12.09 5.59 -1.29
N ILE A 187 11.39 6.62 -0.81
CA ILE A 187 11.39 7.00 0.60
C ILE A 187 10.26 6.25 1.32
N VAL A 188 10.62 5.27 2.14
CA VAL A 188 9.72 4.71 3.16
C VAL A 188 9.97 5.45 4.46
N GLU A 189 8.90 5.88 5.14
CA GLU A 189 9.05 6.50 6.46
C GLU A 189 9.85 5.57 7.35
N LYS A 190 10.92 6.12 7.93
CA LYS A 190 11.76 5.42 8.89
C LYS A 190 10.90 5.23 10.13
N GLY A 191 10.31 4.04 10.25
CA GLY A 191 9.61 3.65 11.47
C GLY A 191 10.53 3.95 12.66
N ILE A 192 9.95 4.60 13.67
CA ILE A 192 10.63 4.92 14.92
C ILE A 192 11.37 3.67 15.41
N LYS A 193 12.70 3.80 15.53
CA LYS A 193 13.69 2.88 16.10
C LYS A 193 14.18 1.72 15.23
N ASP A 194 15.18 2.01 14.41
CA ASP A 194 16.45 1.28 14.53
C ASP A 194 17.00 1.60 15.94
N VAL A 195 16.52 0.89 16.97
CA VAL A 195 17.36 0.70 18.16
C VAL A 195 18.28 -0.42 17.74
N GLU A 196 19.48 -0.01 17.33
CA GLU A 196 20.65 -0.85 17.43
C GLU A 196 20.56 -1.52 18.81
N THR A 197 20.41 -2.84 18.78
CA THR A 197 20.56 -3.67 19.95
C THR A 197 22.02 -3.50 20.33
N GLU A 198 22.30 -2.53 21.21
CA GLU A 198 23.59 -2.42 21.86
C GLU A 198 23.87 -3.79 22.48
N ASP A 199 24.99 -4.37 22.06
CA ASP A 199 25.57 -5.57 22.61
C ASP A 199 25.52 -5.47 24.14
N LEU A 200 24.74 -6.37 24.77
CA LEU A 200 24.78 -6.59 26.21
C LEU A 200 26.13 -7.24 26.55
N GLU A 201 27.17 -6.43 26.64
CA GLU A 201 28.33 -6.78 27.44
C GLU A 201 28.00 -6.47 28.92
N ASP A 202 27.82 -7.55 29.67
CA ASP A 202 27.82 -7.60 31.12
C ASP A 202 28.99 -6.80 31.71
N LYS A 203 28.72 -5.57 32.16
CA LYS A 203 29.47 -4.92 33.23
C LYS A 203 28.51 -4.25 34.19
N MET A 204 28.15 -5.03 35.21
CA MET A 204 27.55 -4.54 36.44
C MET A 204 28.54 -3.62 37.15
N GLU A 205 28.45 -2.33 36.88
CA GLU A 205 29.10 -1.28 37.67
C GLU A 205 28.00 -0.33 38.18
N THR A 206 27.53 -0.61 39.39
CA THR A 206 26.60 0.25 40.13
C THR A 206 27.30 1.57 40.44
N SER A 207 27.06 2.57 39.61
CA SER A 207 27.49 3.94 39.87
C SER A 207 26.46 4.61 40.79
N ASP A 208 26.81 4.75 42.07
CA ASP A 208 26.04 5.49 43.06
C ASP A 208 25.98 6.98 42.68
N ILE A 209 24.81 7.45 42.25
CA ILE A 209 24.56 8.86 41.98
C ILE A 209 24.26 9.55 43.32
N GLN A 210 25.26 10.24 43.87
CA GLN A 210 25.10 11.05 45.08
C GLN A 210 24.56 12.44 44.71
N ILE A 211 23.25 12.63 44.88
CA ILE A 211 22.58 13.91 44.63
C ILE A 211 22.71 14.80 45.87
N PHE A 212 23.41 15.93 45.75
CA PHE A 212 23.40 16.99 46.76
C PHE A 212 22.35 18.04 46.38
N TYR A 213 21.35 18.21 47.23
CA TYR A 213 20.39 19.32 47.12
C TYR A 213 21.01 20.55 47.77
N GLN A 214 21.25 21.59 46.96
CA GLN A 214 21.56 22.92 47.45
C GLN A 214 20.28 23.75 47.37
N GLU A 215 19.79 24.17 48.53
CA GLU A 215 18.59 24.99 48.68
C GLU A 215 19.00 26.47 48.51
N ASP A 216 18.66 27.07 47.38
CA ASP A 216 18.88 28.50 47.16
C ASP A 216 17.82 29.31 47.93
N PRO A 217 18.20 30.36 48.69
CA PRO A 217 17.24 31.15 49.44
C PRO A 217 16.35 32.00 48.51
N GLU A 218 15.05 31.98 48.80
CA GLU A 218 14.00 32.75 48.10
C GLU A 218 14.31 34.24 48.07
N CYS A 219 14.63 34.77 46.89
CA CYS A 219 14.57 36.21 46.64
C CYS A 219 13.10 36.63 46.44
N GLN A 220 12.44 37.00 47.54
CA GLN A 220 11.22 37.79 47.51
C GLN A 220 11.49 39.11 46.80
N ASN A 221 10.90 39.30 45.61
CA ASN A 221 10.69 40.63 45.05
C ASN A 221 9.29 40.72 44.46
N LEU A 222 8.44 41.40 45.23
CA LEU A 222 7.13 41.89 44.86
C LEU A 222 7.28 42.93 43.75
N SER A 223 6.56 42.73 42.65
CA SER A 223 6.35 43.77 41.64
C SER A 223 5.00 43.49 40.98
N GLU A 224 3.95 43.97 41.63
CA GLU A 224 2.64 44.20 41.02
C GLU A 224 2.79 45.08 39.77
N ASN A 225 2.06 44.75 38.70
CA ASN A 225 1.20 45.70 37.99
C ASN A 225 0.43 45.00 36.85
N SER A 226 -0.81 44.61 37.19
CA SER A 226 -2.06 44.99 36.51
C SER A 226 -2.10 45.10 34.97
N CYS A 227 -2.84 44.18 34.34
CA CYS A 227 -3.69 44.48 33.16
C CYS A 227 -4.70 45.59 33.50
N PRO A 228 -5.25 46.34 32.51
CA PRO A 228 -6.58 45.98 31.96
C PRO A 228 -6.78 46.44 30.47
N PRO A 229 -8.00 46.64 29.92
CA PRO A 229 -8.72 45.67 29.09
C PRO A 229 -9.27 46.23 27.75
N SER A 230 -9.94 45.36 26.94
CA SER A 230 -11.08 45.61 26.01
C SER A 230 -10.91 46.69 24.89
N GLU A 231 -11.56 46.75 23.72
CA GLU A 231 -12.81 46.22 23.17
C GLU A 231 -12.92 46.68 21.68
N VAL A 232 -13.89 46.10 20.95
CA VAL A 232 -14.63 46.57 19.75
C VAL A 232 -14.03 46.52 18.32
N SER A 233 -14.74 45.69 17.54
CA SER A 233 -15.17 45.74 16.14
C SER A 233 -15.18 47.09 15.41
N ASP A 234 -14.86 47.10 14.10
CA ASP A 234 -15.84 47.38 13.04
C ASP A 234 -15.24 47.31 11.61
N THR A 235 -15.81 46.39 10.83
CA THR A 235 -16.48 46.61 9.54
C THR A 235 -15.79 47.36 8.37
N ASN A 236 -15.85 46.70 7.21
CA ASN A 236 -16.18 47.24 5.87
C ASN A 236 -15.06 47.79 4.94
N LEU A 237 -14.90 47.13 3.77
CA LEU A 237 -15.16 47.65 2.40
C LEU A 237 -14.15 47.25 1.29
N TYR A 238 -14.74 46.74 0.20
CA TYR A 238 -14.35 46.82 -1.22
C TYR A 238 -13.42 45.78 -1.89
N SER A 239 -14.08 45.06 -2.81
CA SER A 239 -13.56 44.28 -3.95
C SER A 239 -13.40 45.19 -5.21
N PRO A 240 -13.29 44.68 -6.45
CA PRO A 240 -12.12 44.08 -7.11
C PRO A 240 -11.75 44.81 -8.42
N PHE A 241 -10.48 44.83 -8.84
CA PHE A 241 -10.10 45.32 -10.18
C PHE A 241 -9.62 44.19 -11.11
N LYS A 242 -10.43 43.88 -12.12
CA LYS A 242 -10.01 43.30 -13.42
C LYS A 242 -10.10 44.39 -14.49
N PRO A 243 -9.20 44.39 -15.48
CA PRO A 243 -9.67 44.71 -16.83
C PRO A 243 -9.06 43.87 -17.99
N LYS A 244 -10.00 43.39 -18.81
CA LYS A 244 -10.10 43.41 -20.30
C LYS A 244 -9.07 42.71 -21.23
N LYS A 245 -9.66 41.76 -21.98
CA LYS A 245 -9.24 41.17 -23.27
C LYS A 245 -8.94 42.20 -24.37
N LYS A 246 -7.98 41.91 -25.26
CA LYS A 246 -7.92 42.42 -26.65
C LYS A 246 -7.56 41.34 -27.67
N LYS A 247 -7.98 41.60 -28.91
CA LYS A 247 -8.33 40.70 -30.02
C LYS A 247 -7.16 40.12 -30.82
N LYS A 248 -7.49 38.98 -31.46
CA LYS A 248 -6.88 38.36 -32.65
C LYS A 248 -6.40 39.35 -33.72
N LYS A 249 -5.29 39.01 -34.39
CA LYS A 249 -5.04 39.35 -35.80
C LYS A 249 -4.50 38.11 -36.53
N LYS A 250 -5.25 37.67 -37.54
CA LYS A 250 -4.79 36.80 -38.64
C LYS A 250 -4.08 37.68 -39.67
N LYS A 251 -2.94 37.24 -40.17
CA LYS A 251 -2.69 37.03 -41.59
C LYS A 251 -1.49 36.12 -41.74
#